data_AF-A0A8J6B5Y9-F1
#
_entry.id   AF-A0A8J6B5Y9-F1
#
_cell.length_a   1.000
_cell.length_b   1.000
_cell.length_c   1.000
_cell.angle_alpha   90.00
_cell.angle_beta   90.00
_cell.angle_gamma   90.00
#
_symmetry.space_group_name_H-M   'P 1'
#
loop_
_entity.id
_entity.type
_entity.pdbx_description
1 polymer ?
#
loop_
_entity_poly.entity_id
_entity_poly.type
_entity_poly.pdbx_seq_one_letter_code
_entity_poly.pdbx_strand_id
1 'polypeptide(L)'
;MPNCADFSPSEDVVTQWNDTNTDIQSLVYNTLADPYIWQFEELIHTAVGQVIATDSQYATCNEYMHTMMFKPYSGTHSEWDDVLKTKHRRICIIRAIESLNGIAVKFPDILEVSGVGLTAAALERELMDLIMGGLVSGAIDSESQAVEVTGYIDLDVCEERRAAADALLAKWLGRISV
;
A
#
# COMPACT_ATOMS: atom_id res chain seq x y z
N MET A 1 -19.59 2.43 -19.57
CA MET A 1 -18.94 1.36 -18.78
C MET A 1 -19.91 0.18 -18.74
N PRO A 2 -19.50 -1.06 -19.03
CA PRO A 2 -20.31 -2.23 -18.66
C PRO A 2 -20.50 -2.21 -17.14
N ASN A 3 -21.73 -2.39 -16.66
CA ASN A 3 -22.03 -2.45 -15.23
C ASN A 3 -21.34 -3.67 -14.61
N CYS A 4 -20.63 -3.48 -13.50
CA CYS A 4 -20.03 -4.57 -12.71
C CYS A 4 -21.06 -5.52 -12.06
N ALA A 5 -22.35 -5.38 -12.36
CA ALA A 5 -23.44 -6.16 -11.77
C ALA A 5 -23.73 -7.49 -12.50
N ASP A 6 -23.12 -7.73 -13.68
CA ASP A 6 -23.52 -8.84 -14.55
C ASP A 6 -22.58 -10.06 -14.52
N PHE A 7 -21.56 -10.08 -13.66
CA PHE A 7 -20.67 -11.23 -13.53
C PHE A 7 -21.07 -12.09 -12.33
N SER A 8 -22.00 -13.03 -12.54
CA SER A 8 -22.23 -14.16 -11.63
C SER A 8 -21.42 -15.36 -12.12
N PRO A 9 -20.36 -15.80 -11.42
CA PRO A 9 -19.66 -17.02 -11.78
C PRO A 9 -20.63 -18.21 -11.73
N SER A 10 -20.51 -19.14 -12.68
CA SER A 10 -21.37 -20.33 -12.74
C SER A 10 -21.19 -21.23 -11.52
N GLU A 11 -22.24 -21.95 -11.11
CA GLU A 11 -22.22 -22.86 -9.95
C GLU A 11 -21.07 -23.88 -9.99
N ASP A 12 -20.63 -24.33 -11.18
CA ASP A 12 -19.50 -25.24 -11.34
C ASP A 12 -18.15 -24.60 -10.94
N VAL A 13 -17.99 -23.30 -11.17
CA VAL A 13 -16.79 -22.53 -10.79
C VAL A 13 -16.78 -22.34 -9.28
N VAL A 14 -17.93 -22.10 -8.65
CA VAL A 14 -18.10 -21.97 -7.20
C VAL A 14 -17.86 -23.31 -6.48
N THR A 15 -18.32 -24.43 -7.06
CA THR A 15 -18.20 -25.76 -6.45
C THR A 15 -16.76 -26.29 -6.49
N GLN A 16 -16.03 -26.07 -7.59
CA GLN A 16 -14.60 -26.36 -7.67
C GLN A 16 -13.76 -25.43 -6.77
N TRP A 17 -14.29 -24.25 -6.42
CA TRP A 17 -13.67 -23.27 -5.53
C TRP A 17 -13.81 -23.56 -4.03
N ASN A 18 -14.89 -24.23 -3.63
CA ASN A 18 -15.16 -24.47 -2.20
C ASN A 18 -14.18 -25.47 -1.57
N ASP A 19 -13.58 -26.37 -2.36
CA ASP A 19 -12.50 -27.28 -1.92
C ASP A 19 -11.12 -26.57 -1.83
N THR A 20 -10.99 -25.35 -2.37
CA THR A 20 -9.77 -24.50 -2.40
C THR A 20 -9.83 -23.32 -1.42
N ASN A 21 -10.71 -23.36 -0.42
CA ASN A 21 -10.91 -22.26 0.55
C ASN A 21 -9.63 -21.89 1.35
N THR A 22 -8.76 -22.88 1.60
CA THR A 22 -7.42 -22.68 2.20
C THR A 22 -6.44 -21.99 1.23
N ASP A 23 -6.61 -22.17 -0.07
CA ASP A 23 -5.68 -21.68 -1.09
C ASP A 23 -5.84 -20.19 -1.35
N ILE A 24 -7.07 -19.64 -1.28
CA ILE A 24 -7.29 -18.19 -1.40
C ILE A 24 -6.72 -17.44 -0.19
N GLN A 25 -6.96 -17.94 1.02
CA GLN A 25 -6.38 -17.31 2.23
C GLN A 25 -4.86 -17.32 2.18
N SER A 26 -4.27 -18.46 1.77
CA SER A 26 -2.83 -18.60 1.58
C SER A 26 -2.30 -17.69 0.46
N LEU A 27 -3.03 -17.57 -0.65
CA LEU A 27 -2.69 -16.69 -1.76
C LEU A 27 -2.68 -15.22 -1.33
N VAL A 28 -3.72 -14.77 -0.63
CA VAL A 28 -3.81 -13.40 -0.10
C VAL A 28 -2.67 -13.15 0.88
N TYR A 29 -2.46 -14.05 1.85
CA TYR A 29 -1.35 -13.92 2.79
C TYR A 29 0.00 -13.86 2.07
N ASN A 30 0.29 -14.81 1.16
CA ASN A 30 1.56 -14.87 0.46
C ASN A 30 1.79 -13.61 -0.39
N THR A 31 0.75 -13.09 -1.03
CA THR A 31 0.82 -11.85 -1.82
C THR A 31 1.08 -10.64 -0.92
N LEU A 32 0.37 -10.55 0.21
CA LEU A 32 0.56 -9.49 1.18
C LEU A 32 1.91 -9.60 1.90
N ALA A 33 2.46 -10.80 2.12
CA ALA A 33 3.72 -11.02 2.80
C ALA A 33 4.94 -10.97 1.86
N ASP A 34 4.74 -11.04 0.54
CA ASP A 34 5.83 -11.06 -0.44
C ASP A 34 6.68 -9.76 -0.35
N PRO A 35 8.01 -9.85 -0.21
CA PRO A 35 8.85 -8.66 -0.03
C PRO A 35 8.97 -7.77 -1.28
N TYR A 36 8.51 -8.22 -2.45
CA TYR A 36 8.61 -7.52 -3.72
C TYR A 36 7.27 -6.95 -4.22
N ILE A 37 6.15 -7.36 -3.63
CA ILE A 37 4.81 -6.86 -4.02
C ILE A 37 4.40 -5.71 -3.10
N TRP A 38 4.42 -4.47 -3.58
CA TRP A 38 4.06 -3.29 -2.77
C TRP A 38 2.79 -2.58 -3.24
N GLN A 39 2.32 -2.89 -4.44
CA GLN A 39 1.09 -2.37 -5.04
C GLN A 39 0.04 -3.47 -5.05
N PHE A 40 -1.13 -3.18 -4.50
CA PHE A 40 -2.18 -4.19 -4.30
C PHE A 40 -3.49 -3.86 -5.02
N GLU A 41 -3.63 -2.64 -5.58
CA GLU A 41 -4.89 -2.19 -6.17
C GLU A 41 -5.36 -3.09 -7.32
N GLU A 42 -4.44 -3.51 -8.20
CA GLU A 42 -4.78 -4.44 -9.28
C GLU A 42 -5.35 -5.77 -8.79
N LEU A 43 -4.98 -6.23 -7.58
CA LEU A 43 -5.53 -7.45 -7.00
C LEU A 43 -7.03 -7.34 -6.77
N ILE A 44 -7.53 -6.18 -6.31
CA ILE A 44 -8.96 -5.94 -6.11
C ILE A 44 -9.72 -5.98 -7.44
N HIS A 45 -9.09 -5.53 -8.52
CA HIS A 45 -9.71 -5.47 -9.85
C HIS A 45 -9.71 -6.81 -10.58
N THR A 46 -9.01 -7.83 -10.08
CA THR A 46 -9.12 -9.19 -10.62
C THR A 46 -10.48 -9.82 -10.26
N ALA A 47 -10.91 -10.81 -11.04
CA ALA A 47 -12.11 -11.59 -10.73
C ALA A 47 -12.04 -12.24 -9.33
N VAL A 48 -10.84 -12.66 -8.91
CA VAL A 48 -10.59 -13.23 -7.58
C VAL A 48 -10.74 -12.16 -6.49
N GLY A 49 -10.20 -10.96 -6.70
CA GLY A 49 -10.35 -9.82 -5.79
C GLY A 49 -11.81 -9.41 -5.58
N GLN A 50 -12.62 -9.41 -6.64
CA GLN A 50 -14.05 -9.12 -6.55
C GLN A 50 -14.82 -10.18 -5.75
N VAL A 51 -14.48 -11.46 -5.90
CA VAL A 51 -15.04 -12.55 -5.09
C VAL A 51 -14.67 -12.36 -3.61
N ILE A 52 -13.40 -12.08 -3.32
CA ILE A 52 -12.95 -11.82 -1.94
C ILE A 52 -13.69 -10.61 -1.34
N ALA A 53 -13.93 -9.57 -2.14
CA ALA A 53 -14.58 -8.34 -1.69
C ALA A 53 -16.08 -8.52 -1.37
N THR A 54 -16.76 -9.42 -2.06
CA THR A 54 -18.21 -9.55 -2.02
C THR A 54 -18.71 -10.76 -1.21
N ASP A 55 -17.90 -11.82 -1.12
CA ASP A 55 -18.28 -13.04 -0.43
C ASP A 55 -17.94 -13.01 1.06
N SER A 56 -18.97 -13.19 1.90
CA SER A 56 -18.84 -13.23 3.36
C SER A 56 -17.87 -14.27 3.89
N GLN A 57 -17.62 -15.36 3.14
CA GLN A 57 -16.64 -16.38 3.56
C GLN A 57 -15.20 -15.84 3.59
N TYR A 58 -14.91 -14.79 2.82
CA TYR A 58 -13.60 -14.15 2.75
C TYR A 58 -13.55 -12.80 3.46
N ALA A 59 -14.49 -12.51 4.37
CA ALA A 59 -14.55 -11.25 5.10
C ALA A 59 -13.21 -10.88 5.76
N THR A 60 -12.49 -11.85 6.33
CA THR A 60 -11.16 -11.64 6.93
C THR A 60 -10.09 -11.28 5.88
N CYS A 61 -10.06 -11.97 4.74
CA CYS A 61 -9.13 -11.66 3.65
C CYS A 61 -9.40 -10.26 3.08
N ASN A 62 -10.68 -9.93 2.90
CA ASN A 62 -11.10 -8.61 2.46
C ASN A 62 -10.66 -7.54 3.45
N GLU A 63 -10.86 -7.78 4.75
CA GLU A 63 -10.42 -6.86 5.79
C GLU A 63 -8.89 -6.69 5.80
N TYR A 64 -8.12 -7.76 5.60
CA TYR A 64 -6.65 -7.69 5.57
C TYR A 64 -6.17 -6.86 4.38
N MET A 65 -6.71 -7.14 3.19
CA MET A 65 -6.39 -6.38 1.98
C MET A 65 -6.77 -4.90 2.16
N HIS A 66 -8.01 -4.59 2.57
CA HIS A 66 -8.43 -3.21 2.80
C HIS A 66 -7.61 -2.50 3.88
N THR A 67 -7.23 -3.21 4.94
CA THR A 67 -6.42 -2.63 6.02
C THR A 67 -5.03 -2.29 5.50
N MET A 68 -4.38 -3.21 4.79
CA MET A 68 -3.07 -2.98 4.18
C MET A 68 -3.11 -1.80 3.18
N MET A 69 -4.18 -1.71 2.40
CA MET A 69 -4.33 -0.70 1.34
C MET A 69 -4.89 0.64 1.78
N PHE A 70 -5.64 0.76 2.87
CA PHE A 70 -6.39 2.00 3.12
C PHE A 70 -6.39 2.45 4.58
N LYS A 71 -6.08 1.57 5.54
CA LYS A 71 -6.13 1.96 6.96
C LYS A 71 -4.76 2.46 7.45
N PRO A 72 -4.75 3.47 8.33
CA PRO A 72 -3.53 3.89 9.02
C PRO A 72 -3.01 2.77 9.93
N TYR A 73 -1.72 2.83 10.28
CA TYR A 73 -1.13 1.86 11.17
C TYR A 73 -1.69 2.03 12.58
N SER A 74 -2.36 0.98 13.09
CA SER A 74 -2.93 0.99 14.45
C SER A 74 -2.12 0.14 15.44
N GLY A 75 -1.20 -0.70 14.95
CA GLY A 75 -0.43 -1.66 15.76
C GLY A 75 -1.27 -2.74 16.46
N THR A 76 -2.60 -2.67 16.39
CA THR A 76 -3.54 -3.57 17.09
C THR A 76 -3.96 -4.79 16.28
N HIS A 77 -3.32 -5.05 15.13
CA HIS A 77 -3.55 -6.25 14.32
C HIS A 77 -2.94 -7.48 15.01
N SER A 78 -3.52 -7.91 16.13
CA SER A 78 -3.06 -9.04 16.94
C SER A 78 -3.00 -10.36 16.16
N GLU A 79 -3.84 -10.47 15.14
CA GLU A 79 -3.99 -11.55 14.20
C GLU A 79 -2.91 -11.59 13.11
N TRP A 80 -2.14 -10.50 12.96
CA TRP A 80 -1.03 -10.44 12.01
C TRP A 80 0.27 -10.90 12.63
N ASP A 81 1.09 -11.57 11.81
CA ASP A 81 2.48 -11.84 12.15
C ASP A 81 3.36 -10.60 11.98
N ASP A 82 4.63 -10.75 12.35
CA ASP A 82 5.60 -9.65 12.28
C ASP A 82 5.91 -9.22 10.84
N VAL A 83 5.71 -10.10 9.86
CA VAL A 83 5.95 -9.81 8.44
C VAL A 83 4.90 -8.80 7.95
N LEU A 84 3.62 -9.12 8.11
CA LEU A 84 2.52 -8.25 7.71
C LEU A 84 2.51 -6.93 8.50
N LYS A 85 2.77 -6.97 9.81
CA LYS A 85 2.90 -5.76 10.64
C LYS A 85 4.03 -4.86 10.15
N THR A 86 5.18 -5.45 9.80
CA THR A 86 6.33 -4.69 9.30
C THR A 86 6.03 -4.08 7.94
N LYS A 87 5.39 -4.83 7.04
CA LYS A 87 5.04 -4.31 5.72
C LYS A 87 4.01 -3.18 5.78
N HIS A 88 2.95 -3.33 6.58
CA HIS A 88 1.94 -2.28 6.76
C HIS A 88 2.51 -1.02 7.40
N ARG A 89 3.40 -1.19 8.40
CA ARG A 89 4.14 -0.08 9.00
C ARG A 89 4.94 0.70 7.94
N ARG A 90 5.64 -0.01 7.06
CA ARG A 90 6.41 0.58 5.95
C ARG A 90 5.54 1.30 4.94
N ILE A 91 4.40 0.72 4.56
CA ILE A 91 3.39 1.37 3.69
C ILE A 91 2.92 2.68 4.31
N CYS A 92 2.63 2.70 5.61
CA CYS A 92 2.20 3.92 6.30
C CYS A 92 3.31 4.98 6.36
N ILE A 93 4.57 4.58 6.52
CA ILE A 93 5.71 5.50 6.46
C ILE A 93 5.86 6.12 5.05
N ILE A 94 5.77 5.32 3.99
CA ILE A 94 5.85 5.81 2.60
C ILE A 94 4.72 6.81 2.32
N ARG A 95 3.49 6.49 2.74
CA ARG A 95 2.34 7.40 2.58
C ARG A 95 2.47 8.68 3.38
N ALA A 96 3.08 8.63 4.57
CA ALA A 96 3.38 9.83 5.33
C ALA A 96 4.36 10.72 4.56
N ILE A 97 5.44 10.15 4.02
CA ILE A 97 6.40 10.87 3.18
C ILE A 97 5.71 11.50 1.96
N GLU A 98 4.89 10.74 1.25
CA GLU A 98 4.10 11.22 0.10
C GLU A 98 3.22 12.42 0.49
N SER A 99 2.45 12.30 1.58
CA SER A 99 1.52 13.32 2.02
C SER A 99 2.20 14.61 2.51
N LEU A 100 3.40 14.50 3.09
CA LEU A 100 4.17 15.64 3.58
C LEU A 100 4.80 16.43 2.41
N ASN A 101 4.99 15.81 1.25
CA ASN A 101 5.37 16.42 -0.03
C ASN A 101 6.52 17.45 0.09
N GLY A 102 7.54 17.12 0.88
CA GLY A 102 8.70 17.96 1.17
C GLY A 102 10.00 17.33 0.69
N ILE A 103 10.97 18.17 0.28
CA ILE A 103 12.31 17.71 -0.12
C ILE A 103 13.08 17.16 1.10
N ALA A 104 12.90 17.76 2.28
CA ALA A 104 13.47 17.28 3.54
C ALA A 104 12.34 17.10 4.55
N VAL A 105 12.03 15.84 4.89
CA VAL A 105 10.91 15.47 5.75
C VAL A 105 11.45 15.11 7.14
N LYS A 106 10.94 15.75 8.20
CA LYS A 106 11.41 15.54 9.56
C LYS A 106 10.82 14.26 10.17
N PHE A 107 11.62 13.55 10.96
CA PHE A 107 11.20 12.30 11.61
C PHE A 107 9.95 12.47 12.50
N PRO A 108 9.81 13.55 13.31
CA PRO A 108 8.59 13.77 14.09
C PRO A 108 7.33 13.84 13.21
N ASP A 109 7.40 14.52 12.06
CA ASP A 109 6.27 14.67 11.16
C ASP A 109 5.88 13.32 10.54
N ILE A 110 6.87 12.50 10.16
CA ILE A 110 6.63 11.14 9.64
C ILE A 110 5.95 10.28 10.71
N LEU A 111 6.43 10.32 11.96
CA LEU A 111 5.85 9.56 13.06
C LEU A 111 4.40 9.98 13.35
N GLU A 112 4.14 11.29 13.35
CA GLU A 112 2.80 11.84 13.58
C GLU A 112 1.83 11.42 12.47
N VAL A 113 2.21 11.63 11.20
CA VAL A 113 1.33 11.39 10.06
C VAL A 113 1.12 9.90 9.80
N SER A 114 2.17 9.08 9.94
CA SER A 114 2.05 7.63 9.71
C SER A 114 1.31 6.92 10.85
N GLY A 115 1.24 7.53 12.04
CA GLY A 115 0.67 6.92 13.25
C GLY A 115 1.49 5.73 13.78
N VAL A 116 2.69 5.50 13.25
CA VAL A 116 3.54 4.39 13.69
C VAL A 116 4.15 4.73 15.04
N GLY A 117 3.84 3.94 16.06
CA GLY A 117 4.36 4.11 17.43
C GLY A 117 5.84 3.78 17.58
N LEU A 118 6.70 4.30 16.70
CA LEU A 118 8.14 4.10 16.68
C LEU A 118 8.89 5.22 17.40
N THR A 119 10.08 4.90 17.91
CA THR A 119 11.06 5.93 18.28
C THR A 119 11.77 6.44 17.03
N ALA A 120 12.39 7.61 17.13
CA ALA A 120 13.13 8.19 16.00
C ALA A 120 14.24 7.26 15.47
N ALA A 121 14.98 6.58 16.36
CA ALA A 121 16.00 5.60 15.98
C ALA A 121 15.42 4.30 15.37
N ALA A 122 14.17 3.96 15.67
CA ALA A 122 13.49 2.85 15.00
C ALA A 122 12.98 3.28 13.63
N LEU A 123 12.46 4.49 13.49
CA LEU A 123 12.10 5.07 12.19
C LEU A 123 13.31 5.18 11.28
N GLU A 124 14.45 5.63 11.78
CA GLU A 124 15.70 5.74 11.01
C GLU A 124 16.11 4.39 10.38
N ARG A 125 15.97 3.30 11.13
CA ARG A 125 16.21 1.95 10.61
C ARG A 125 15.21 1.54 9.53
N GLU A 126 13.93 1.84 9.72
CA GLU A 126 12.92 1.59 8.69
C GLU A 126 13.18 2.40 7.43
N LEU A 127 13.54 3.68 7.56
CA LEU A 127 13.89 4.54 6.43
C LEU A 127 15.12 4.01 5.69
N MET A 128 16.13 3.53 6.42
CA MET A 128 17.31 2.91 5.81
C MET A 128 16.93 1.67 5.00
N ASP A 129 16.08 0.80 5.53
CA ASP A 129 15.58 -0.39 4.83
C ASP A 129 14.74 -0.02 3.59
N LEU A 130 13.89 1.01 3.69
CA LEU A 130 13.09 1.53 2.58
C LEU A 130 13.98 2.11 1.47
N ILE A 131 15.06 2.81 1.83
CA ILE A 131 16.02 3.37 0.87
C ILE A 131 16.82 2.26 0.20
N MET A 132 17.34 1.31 0.98
CA MET A 132 18.10 0.16 0.46
C MET A 132 17.24 -0.76 -0.40
N GLY A 133 15.94 -0.87 -0.09
CA GLY A 133 14.96 -1.60 -0.89
C GLY A 133 14.46 -0.86 -2.14
N GLY A 134 14.88 0.39 -2.35
CA GLY A 134 14.47 1.20 -3.50
C GLY A 134 13.02 1.69 -3.46
N LEU A 135 12.35 1.61 -2.31
CA LEU A 135 10.98 2.08 -2.12
C LEU A 135 10.93 3.59 -1.88
N VAL A 136 12.01 4.13 -1.31
CA VAL A 136 12.26 5.57 -1.15
C VAL A 136 13.64 5.87 -1.74
N SER A 137 13.76 6.94 -2.51
CA SER A 137 15.03 7.46 -3.00
C SER A 137 15.40 8.69 -2.19
N GLY A 138 16.60 8.71 -1.62
CA GLY A 138 16.97 9.78 -0.70
C GLY A 138 18.19 9.51 0.15
N ALA A 139 18.42 10.40 1.11
CA ALA A 139 19.46 10.30 2.12
C ALA A 139 18.91 10.64 3.50
N ILE A 140 19.45 10.03 4.54
CA ILE A 140 19.09 10.32 5.93
C ILE A 140 20.11 11.30 6.52
N ASP A 141 19.62 12.38 7.11
CA ASP A 141 20.38 13.27 7.97
C ASP A 141 20.00 12.99 9.43
N SER A 142 20.82 12.17 10.09
CA SER A 142 20.62 11.79 11.49
C SER A 142 20.81 12.98 12.44
N GLU A 143 21.59 14.00 12.10
CA GLU A 143 21.81 15.16 12.96
C GLU A 143 20.55 16.03 13.01
N SER A 144 19.97 16.31 11.84
CA SER A 144 18.74 17.10 11.76
C SER A 144 17.45 16.27 11.88
N GLN A 145 17.57 14.96 12.08
CA GLN A 145 16.47 13.98 12.18
C GLN A 145 15.51 14.13 10.99
N ALA A 146 16.08 14.08 9.79
CA ALA A 146 15.37 14.28 8.54
C ALA A 146 15.73 13.23 7.50
N VAL A 147 14.82 13.00 6.56
CA VAL A 147 15.12 12.30 5.31
C VAL A 147 14.96 13.27 4.15
N GLU A 148 16.01 13.39 3.35
CA GLU A 148 15.98 14.08 2.07
C GLU A 148 15.40 13.14 1.01
N VAL A 149 14.23 13.45 0.49
CA VAL A 149 13.46 12.58 -0.40
C VAL A 149 13.54 13.11 -1.83
N THR A 150 14.07 12.30 -2.73
CA THR A 150 14.15 12.58 -4.18
C THR A 150 13.15 11.78 -5.00
N GLY A 151 12.56 10.73 -4.41
CA GLY A 151 11.50 9.94 -5.01
C GLY A 151 10.98 8.87 -4.06
N TYR A 152 9.85 8.27 -4.40
CA TYR A 152 9.27 7.12 -3.71
C TYR A 152 8.42 6.33 -4.71
N ILE A 153 8.17 5.06 -4.39
CA ILE A 153 7.21 4.24 -5.14
C ILE A 153 5.78 4.73 -4.87
N ASP A 154 5.00 4.94 -5.92
CA ASP A 154 3.57 5.19 -5.77
C ASP A 154 2.88 3.87 -5.40
N LEU A 155 2.21 3.84 -4.25
CA LEU A 155 1.53 2.64 -3.74
C LEU A 155 0.11 2.51 -4.25
N ASP A 156 -0.47 3.60 -4.77
CA ASP A 156 -1.83 3.65 -5.29
C ASP A 156 -1.77 3.62 -6.84
N VAL A 157 -2.56 2.76 -7.48
CA VAL A 157 -2.72 2.66 -8.94
C VAL A 157 -4.14 3.11 -9.31
N CYS A 158 -4.53 4.32 -8.90
CA CYS A 158 -5.91 4.78 -9.06
C CYS A 158 -6.14 5.54 -10.37
N GLU A 159 -7.17 5.16 -11.14
CA GLU A 159 -7.60 5.88 -12.35
C GLU A 159 -7.92 7.36 -12.07
N GLU A 160 -8.40 7.69 -10.87
CA GLU A 160 -8.71 9.06 -10.46
C GLU A 160 -7.44 9.91 -10.29
N ARG A 161 -6.35 9.29 -9.81
CA ARG A 161 -5.02 9.93 -9.74
C ARG A 161 -4.40 10.11 -11.12
N ARG A 162 -4.72 9.25 -12.09
CA ARG A 162 -4.25 9.40 -13.48
C ARG A 162 -4.69 10.72 -14.10
N ALA A 163 -5.96 11.10 -13.94
CA ALA A 163 -6.46 12.38 -14.45
C ALA A 163 -5.79 13.58 -13.75
N ALA A 164 -5.53 13.48 -12.44
CA ALA A 164 -4.80 14.51 -11.70
C ALA A 164 -3.32 14.61 -12.13
N ALA A 165 -2.68 13.47 -12.37
CA ALA A 165 -1.31 13.38 -12.87
C ALA A 165 -1.19 13.98 -14.29
N ASP A 166 -2.13 13.66 -15.19
CA ASP A 166 -2.19 14.23 -16.53
C ASP A 166 -2.37 15.76 -16.48
N ALA A 167 -3.21 16.26 -15.58
CA ALA A 167 -3.41 17.69 -15.38
C ALA A 167 -2.14 18.39 -14.84
N LEU A 168 -1.43 17.75 -13.90
CA LEU A 168 -0.15 18.24 -13.38
C LEU A 168 0.94 18.25 -14.47
N LEU A 169 1.02 17.19 -15.28
CA LEU A 169 1.95 17.08 -16.39
C LEU A 169 1.67 18.16 -17.45
N ALA A 170 0.41 18.34 -17.84
CA ALA A 170 0.01 19.38 -18.78
C ALA A 170 0.38 20.79 -18.26
N LYS A 171 0.14 21.05 -16.97
CA LYS A 171 0.52 22.32 -16.31
C LYS A 171 2.04 22.52 -16.29
N TRP A 172 2.81 21.46 -16.05
CA TRP A 172 4.27 21.52 -16.03
C TRP A 172 4.85 21.75 -17.43
N LEU A 173 4.37 21.00 -18.43
CA LEU A 173 4.76 21.19 -19.84
C LEU A 173 4.39 22.59 -20.36
N GLY A 174 3.23 23.13 -19.96
CA GLY A 174 2.83 24.49 -20.29
C GLY A 174 3.71 25.58 -19.67
N ARG A 175 4.54 25.27 -18.67
CA ARG A 175 5.53 26.19 -18.08
C ARG A 175 6.92 26.11 -18.74
N ILE A 176 7.20 25.03 -19.47
CA ILE A 176 8.49 24.78 -20.11
C ILE A 176 8.48 25.17 -21.59
N SER A 177 7.30 25.22 -22.21
CA SER A 177 7.11 25.67 -23.59
C SER A 177 7.25 27.19 -23.70
N VAL A 178 8.48 27.62 -23.97
CA VAL A 178 8.85 28.95 -24.51
C VAL A 178 9.05 28.83 -26.01
#